data_AF-A0A357T3W5-F1
#
_entry.id   AF-A0A357T3W5-F1
#
_cell.length_a   1.000
_cell.length_b   1.000
_cell.length_c   1.000
_cell.angle_alpha   90.00
_cell.angle_beta   90.00
_cell.angle_gamma   90.00
#
_symmetry.space_group_name_H-M   'P 1'
#
loop_
_entity.id
_entity.type
_entity.pdbx_description
1 polymer ?
#
loop_
_entity_poly.entity_id
_entity_poly.type
_entity_poly.pdbx_seq_one_letter_code
_entity_poly.pdbx_strand_id
1 'polypeptide(L)'
;QPLTMGELWAVPIVFRMAIIHRLRGLFETVNQDLLPVKQANIFKRIAPLLNDLPTTVHQSIRTIEQRMDLTNPTVLVYLAKHIREYVESNALNRWVEARTATHNLSLIDLIEDEQRRQSQNRVSAGQLISSLRQISRTIWEHSFEELSLVELTLRQDPAGVYPQMDFVSRDILR
;
A
#
# COMPACT_ATOMS: atom_id res chain seq x y z
N GLN A 1 -16.33 -11.45 -28.19
CA GLN A 1 -16.26 -12.93 -28.19
C GLN A 1 -16.66 -13.39 -26.79
N PRO A 2 -17.59 -14.36 -26.65
CA PRO A 2 -17.96 -14.88 -25.33
C PRO A 2 -16.79 -15.67 -24.72
N LEU A 3 -16.70 -15.67 -23.38
CA LEU A 3 -15.75 -16.50 -22.66
C LEU A 3 -16.16 -17.97 -22.77
N THR A 4 -15.17 -18.85 -22.90
CA THR A 4 -15.36 -20.29 -22.75
C THR A 4 -15.69 -20.66 -21.31
N MET A 5 -16.24 -21.85 -21.08
CA MET A 5 -16.52 -22.34 -19.72
C MET A 5 -15.25 -22.40 -18.86
N GLY A 6 -14.13 -22.85 -19.45
CA GLY A 6 -12.84 -22.87 -18.77
C GLY A 6 -12.33 -21.47 -18.41
N GLU A 7 -12.48 -20.50 -19.31
CA GLU A 7 -12.13 -19.11 -19.02
C GLU A 7 -13.01 -18.52 -17.91
N LEU A 8 -14.33 -18.79 -17.92
CA LEU A 8 -15.24 -18.37 -16.85
C LEU A 8 -14.82 -18.94 -15.48
N TRP A 9 -14.46 -20.22 -15.42
CA TRP A 9 -13.93 -20.83 -14.18
C TRP A 9 -12.57 -20.27 -13.76
N ALA A 10 -11.77 -19.77 -14.71
CA ALA A 10 -10.49 -19.15 -14.42
C ALA A 10 -10.62 -17.71 -13.89
N VAL A 11 -11.75 -17.03 -14.10
CA VAL A 11 -11.93 -15.62 -13.71
C VAL A 11 -11.57 -15.35 -12.24
N PRO A 12 -12.04 -16.11 -11.22
CA PRO A 12 -11.71 -15.81 -9.82
C PRO A 12 -10.22 -15.89 -9.53
N ILE A 13 -9.53 -16.90 -10.08
CA ILE A 13 -8.10 -17.06 -9.85
C ILE A 13 -7.28 -15.98 -10.56
N VAL A 14 -7.65 -15.63 -11.80
CA VAL A 14 -7.01 -14.53 -12.54
C VAL A 14 -7.19 -13.19 -11.82
N PHE A 15 -8.40 -12.88 -11.33
CA PHE A 15 -8.64 -11.67 -10.54
C PHE A 15 -7.82 -11.65 -9.24
N ARG A 16 -7.78 -12.75 -8.49
CA ARG A 16 -6.96 -12.84 -7.27
C ARG A 16 -5.49 -12.59 -7.58
N MET A 17 -4.94 -13.22 -8.62
CA MET A 17 -3.56 -13.03 -9.05
C MET A 17 -3.30 -11.57 -9.45
N ALA A 18 -4.19 -10.97 -10.24
CA ALA A 18 -4.05 -9.57 -10.67
C ALA A 18 -4.07 -8.59 -9.48
N ILE A 19 -4.96 -8.82 -8.50
CA ILE A 19 -5.04 -8.00 -7.29
C ILE A 19 -3.78 -8.17 -6.43
N ILE A 20 -3.31 -9.40 -6.23
CA ILE A 20 -2.08 -9.68 -5.47
C ILE A 20 -0.87 -9.04 -6.15
N HIS A 21 -0.78 -9.12 -7.47
CA HIS A 21 0.29 -8.49 -8.24
C HIS A 21 0.28 -6.96 -8.06
N ARG A 22 -0.88 -6.32 -8.13
CA ARG A 22 -1.03 -4.88 -7.85
C ARG A 22 -0.67 -4.53 -6.41
N LEU A 23 -1.06 -5.36 -5.46
CA LEU A 23 -0.74 -5.18 -4.04
C LEU A 23 0.78 -5.27 -3.81
N ARG A 24 1.45 -6.24 -4.44
CA ARG A 24 2.92 -6.35 -4.42
C ARG A 24 3.58 -5.08 -4.95
N GLY A 25 3.17 -4.61 -6.13
CA GLY A 25 3.71 -3.38 -6.73
C GLY A 25 3.52 -2.16 -5.83
N LEU A 26 2.35 -2.03 -5.18
CA LEU A 26 2.10 -0.96 -4.22
C LEU A 26 3.07 -1.03 -3.02
N PHE A 27 3.28 -2.21 -2.45
CA PHE A 27 4.19 -2.38 -1.32
C PHE A 27 5.67 -2.22 -1.70
N GLU A 28 6.04 -2.57 -2.93
CA GLU A 28 7.38 -2.29 -3.47
C GLU A 28 7.64 -0.78 -3.52
N THR A 29 6.70 0.02 -4.03
CA THR A 29 6.78 1.49 -4.02
C THR A 29 6.85 2.05 -2.60
N VAL A 30 5.93 1.62 -1.72
CA VAL A 30 5.93 2.06 -0.31
C VAL A 30 7.27 1.76 0.36
N ASN A 31 7.85 0.59 0.10
CA ASN A 31 9.11 0.19 0.71
C ASN A 31 10.31 1.01 0.21
N GLN A 32 10.26 1.52 -1.03
CA GLN A 32 11.26 2.46 -1.55
C GLN A 32 11.15 3.85 -0.91
N ASP A 33 9.95 4.24 -0.50
CA ASP A 33 9.65 5.55 0.09
C ASP A 33 9.96 5.64 1.58
N LEU A 34 10.08 4.49 2.25
CA LEU A 34 10.43 4.43 3.66
C LEU A 34 11.85 4.92 3.92
N LEU A 35 12.06 5.43 5.14
CA LEU A 35 13.41 5.76 5.63
C LEU A 35 14.33 4.53 5.45
N PRO A 36 15.46 4.66 4.74
CA PRO A 36 16.36 3.53 4.52
C PRO A 36 16.75 2.88 5.85
N VAL A 37 16.76 1.55 5.91
CA VAL A 37 17.01 0.79 7.16
C VAL A 37 18.31 1.24 7.85
N LYS A 38 19.35 1.56 7.08
CA LYS A 38 20.61 2.12 7.62
C LYS A 38 20.38 3.44 8.34
N GLN A 39 19.65 4.38 7.73
CA GLN A 39 19.29 5.68 8.30
C GLN A 39 18.39 5.51 9.53
N ALA A 40 17.41 4.61 9.48
CA ALA A 40 16.56 4.29 10.64
C ALA A 40 17.36 3.74 11.83
N ASN A 41 18.35 2.87 11.57
CA ASN A 41 19.23 2.33 12.61
C ASN A 41 20.18 3.38 13.19
N ILE A 42 20.71 4.27 12.35
CA ILE A 42 21.50 5.42 12.81
C ILE A 42 20.64 6.32 13.69
N PHE A 43 19.43 6.64 13.24
CA PHE A 43 18.49 7.47 13.99
C PHE A 43 18.18 6.87 15.37
N LYS A 44 17.89 5.57 15.46
CA LYS A 44 17.65 4.88 16.75
C LYS A 44 18.81 5.03 17.75
N ARG A 45 20.04 5.16 17.27
CA ARG A 45 21.23 5.38 18.12
C ARG A 45 21.37 6.84 18.56
N ILE A 46 20.85 7.78 17.77
CA ILE A 46 20.93 9.22 18.03
C ILE A 46 19.73 9.70 18.86
N ALA A 47 18.55 9.12 18.67
CA ALA A 47 17.30 9.55 19.30
C ALA A 47 17.38 9.74 20.82
N PRO A 48 18.02 8.86 21.63
CA PRO A 48 18.16 9.09 23.07
C PRO A 48 18.95 10.37 23.40
N LEU A 49 19.97 10.70 22.59
CA LEU A 49 20.78 11.91 22.76
C LEU A 49 19.99 13.19 22.46
N LEU A 50 18.88 13.06 21.72
CA LEU A 50 17.98 14.17 21.45
C LEU A 50 16.99 14.42 22.59
N ASN A 51 16.87 13.52 23.58
CA ASN A 51 15.92 13.70 24.68
C ASN A 51 16.59 14.28 25.95
N ASP A 52 17.89 14.07 26.16
CA ASP A 52 18.66 14.57 27.32
C ASP A 52 19.16 16.02 27.14
N LEU A 53 18.25 16.93 26.78
CA LEU A 53 18.57 18.20 26.11
C LEU A 53 19.08 19.43 26.92
N PRO A 54 19.40 19.47 28.23
CA PRO A 54 19.70 20.77 28.86
C PRO A 54 20.95 21.50 28.34
N THR A 55 21.87 20.88 27.58
CA THR A 55 23.13 21.55 27.17
C THR A 55 23.70 21.20 25.78
N THR A 56 22.99 20.45 24.93
CA THR A 56 23.63 19.70 23.82
C THR A 56 23.03 19.86 22.42
N VAL A 57 22.18 20.86 22.15
CA VAL A 57 21.58 21.07 20.81
C VAL A 57 22.64 21.09 19.69
N HIS A 58 23.74 21.81 19.88
CA HIS A 58 24.83 21.88 18.89
C HIS A 58 25.54 20.53 18.68
N GLN A 59 25.71 19.75 19.74
CA GLN A 59 26.33 18.41 19.65
C GLN A 59 25.39 17.42 18.94
N SER A 60 24.09 17.52 19.21
CA SER A 60 23.06 16.75 18.54
C SER A 60 23.01 17.04 17.05
N ILE A 61 22.98 18.32 16.66
CA ILE A 61 23.04 18.75 15.26
C ILE A 61 24.28 18.18 14.58
N ARG A 62 25.46 18.39 15.17
CA ARG A 62 26.73 17.88 14.61
C ARG A 62 26.72 16.35 14.46
N THR A 63 26.14 15.63 15.42
CA THR A 63 26.03 14.17 15.37
C THR A 63 25.11 13.71 14.23
N ILE A 64 23.99 14.41 14.02
CA ILE A 64 23.07 14.12 12.92
C ILE A 64 23.76 14.39 11.58
N GLU A 65 24.38 15.56 11.41
CA GLU A 65 25.07 15.96 10.16
C GLU A 65 26.19 14.98 9.77
N GLN A 66 26.90 14.41 10.75
CA GLN A 66 27.99 13.47 10.49
C GLN A 66 27.52 12.05 10.14
N ARG A 67 26.34 11.65 10.60
CA ARG A 67 25.91 10.24 10.57
C ARG A 67 24.74 9.99 9.64
N MET A 68 23.92 11.00 9.35
CA MET A 68 22.71 10.86 8.55
C MET A 68 22.87 11.49 7.17
N ASP A 69 22.17 10.93 6.19
CA ASP A 69 22.16 11.45 4.83
C ASP A 69 21.10 12.55 4.70
N LEU A 70 21.50 13.78 4.97
CA LEU A 70 20.62 14.95 4.90
C LEU A 70 20.32 15.41 3.47
N THR A 71 20.91 14.77 2.45
CA THR A 71 20.55 15.03 1.04
C THR A 71 19.28 14.29 0.63
N ASN A 72 18.89 13.27 1.40
CA ASN A 72 17.69 12.50 1.17
C ASN A 72 16.46 13.19 1.83
N PRO A 73 15.46 13.62 1.06
CA PRO A 73 14.27 14.30 1.59
C PRO A 73 13.50 13.47 2.63
N THR A 74 13.45 12.14 2.47
CA THR A 74 12.79 11.24 3.43
C THR A 74 13.45 11.31 4.81
N VAL A 75 14.78 11.48 4.86
CA VAL A 75 15.51 11.66 6.12
C VAL A 75 15.14 12.98 6.77
N LEU A 76 15.05 14.07 6.00
CA LEU A 76 14.67 15.40 6.50
C LEU A 76 13.24 15.40 7.07
N VAL A 77 12.27 14.84 6.33
CA VAL A 77 10.88 14.70 6.77
C VAL A 77 10.79 13.86 8.04
N TYR A 78 11.54 12.74 8.10
CA TYR A 78 11.56 11.88 9.27
C TYR A 78 12.12 12.59 10.52
N LEU A 79 13.22 13.34 10.35
CA LEU A 79 13.80 14.14 11.42
C LEU A 79 12.82 15.20 11.93
N ALA A 80 12.21 15.97 11.03
CA ALA A 80 11.24 17.00 11.37
C ALA A 80 10.06 16.42 12.16
N LYS A 81 9.52 15.29 11.70
CA LYS A 81 8.42 14.60 12.38
C LYS A 81 8.83 14.14 13.79
N HIS A 82 9.97 13.49 13.93
CA HIS A 82 10.39 12.97 15.23
C HIS A 82 10.75 14.08 16.23
N ILE A 83 11.45 15.13 15.79
CA ILE A 83 11.78 16.27 16.66
C ILE A 83 10.50 16.93 17.17
N ARG A 84 9.50 17.10 16.30
CA ARG A 84 8.20 17.66 16.66
C ARG A 84 7.41 16.78 17.64
N GLU A 85 7.45 15.46 17.47
CA GLU A 85 6.67 14.51 18.28
C GLU A 85 7.29 14.17 19.64
N TYR A 86 8.63 14.19 19.76
CA TYR A 86 9.32 13.61 20.93
C TYR A 86 10.32 14.54 21.62
N VAL A 87 10.85 15.55 20.93
CA VAL A 87 11.95 16.40 21.45
C VAL A 87 11.47 17.82 21.78
N GLU A 88 10.43 18.30 21.09
CA GLU A 88 9.81 19.62 21.28
C GLU A 88 10.80 20.81 21.28
N SER A 89 11.94 20.68 20.58
CA SER A 89 12.98 21.72 20.53
C SER A 89 12.82 22.65 19.33
N ASN A 90 12.47 23.91 19.60
CA ASN A 90 12.38 24.97 18.58
C ASN A 90 13.71 25.22 17.84
N ALA A 91 14.85 25.01 18.50
CA ALA A 91 16.16 25.16 17.88
C ALA A 91 16.42 24.07 16.84
N LEU A 92 16.10 22.81 17.15
CA LEU A 92 16.23 21.69 16.22
C LEU A 92 15.23 21.79 15.06
N ASN A 93 13.99 22.22 15.32
CA ASN A 93 12.99 22.45 14.27
C ASN A 93 13.48 23.48 13.25
N ARG A 94 13.97 24.64 13.71
CA ARG A 94 14.53 25.68 12.83
C ARG A 94 15.77 25.20 12.08
N TRP A 95 16.60 24.36 12.71
CA TRP A 95 17.76 23.79 12.04
C TRP A 95 17.36 22.84 10.90
N VAL A 96 16.39 21.95 11.09
CA VAL A 96 15.92 21.06 10.00
C VAL A 96 15.29 21.85 8.87
N GLU A 97 14.51 22.90 9.19
CA GLU A 97 13.94 23.80 8.19
C GLU A 97 15.03 24.53 7.38
N ALA A 98 16.00 25.14 8.06
CA ALA A 98 17.14 25.79 7.43
C ALA A 98 17.95 24.81 6.57
N ARG A 99 18.19 23.59 7.07
CA ARG A 99 18.91 22.54 6.33
C ARG A 99 18.15 22.14 5.07
N THR A 100 16.84 22.01 5.14
CA THR A 100 16.00 21.69 3.98
C THR A 100 16.07 22.81 2.94
N ALA A 101 16.04 24.07 3.39
CA ALA A 101 16.17 25.24 2.53
C ALA A 101 17.54 25.30 1.81
N THR A 102 18.62 24.75 2.38
CA THR A 102 19.92 24.67 1.67
C THR A 102 19.88 23.82 0.40
N HIS A 103 18.87 22.95 0.26
CA HIS A 103 18.62 22.14 -0.92
C HIS A 103 17.57 22.77 -1.87
N ASN A 104 17.19 24.03 -1.67
CA ASN A 104 16.08 24.70 -2.37
C ASN A 104 14.74 23.97 -2.25
N LEU A 105 14.52 23.28 -1.11
CA LEU A 105 13.29 22.57 -0.80
C LEU A 105 12.53 23.28 0.33
N SER A 106 11.20 23.19 0.31
CA SER A 106 10.33 23.59 1.42
C SER A 106 10.06 22.38 2.30
N LEU A 107 10.37 22.49 3.60
CA LEU A 107 10.09 21.41 4.56
C LEU A 107 8.59 21.13 4.69
N ILE A 108 7.77 22.18 4.61
CA ILE A 108 6.30 22.06 4.66
C ILE A 108 5.82 21.25 3.45
N ASP A 109 6.25 21.61 2.24
CA ASP A 109 5.85 20.94 1.01
C ASP A 109 6.26 19.47 1.01
N LEU A 110 7.48 19.16 1.51
CA LEU A 110 7.94 17.78 1.65
C LEU A 110 7.08 16.97 2.64
N ILE A 111 6.69 17.56 3.77
CA ILE A 111 5.83 16.91 4.76
C ILE A 111 4.43 16.68 4.17
N GLU A 112 3.86 17.69 3.51
CA GLU A 112 2.54 17.57 2.86
C GLU A 112 2.55 16.53 1.76
N ASP A 113 3.61 16.47 0.96
CA ASP A 113 3.75 15.48 -0.09
C ASP A 113 3.84 14.06 0.48
N GLU A 114 4.66 13.85 1.51
CA GLU A 114 4.74 12.55 2.19
C GLU A 114 3.38 12.14 2.77
N GLN A 115 2.66 13.05 3.42
CA GLN A 115 1.32 12.76 3.96
C GLN A 115 0.31 12.40 2.86
N ARG A 116 0.34 13.13 1.73
CA ARG A 116 -0.50 12.84 0.56
C ARG A 116 -0.18 11.47 -0.02
N ARG A 117 1.09 11.13 -0.20
CA ARG A 117 1.54 9.82 -0.69
C ARG A 117 1.12 8.69 0.25
N GLN A 118 1.34 8.84 1.56
CA GLN A 118 0.89 7.85 2.54
C GLN A 118 -0.64 7.66 2.52
N SER A 119 -1.40 8.75 2.38
CA SER A 119 -2.86 8.69 2.33
C SER A 119 -3.35 7.97 1.07
N GLN A 120 -2.78 8.28 -0.09
CA GLN A 120 -3.07 7.59 -1.35
C GLN A 120 -2.76 6.11 -1.26
N ASN A 121 -1.56 5.76 -0.76
CA ASN A 121 -1.14 4.37 -0.59
C ASN A 121 -2.08 3.59 0.34
N ARG A 122 -2.54 4.20 1.45
CA ARG A 122 -3.51 3.59 2.36
C ARG A 122 -4.85 3.32 1.69
N VAL A 123 -5.37 4.29 0.92
CA VAL A 123 -6.64 4.13 0.18
C VAL A 123 -6.51 3.02 -0.86
N SER A 124 -5.43 3.02 -1.65
CA SER A 124 -5.19 2.00 -2.67
C SER A 124 -5.03 0.60 -2.06
N ALA A 125 -4.29 0.46 -0.96
CA ALA A 125 -4.17 -0.81 -0.24
C ALA A 125 -5.53 -1.29 0.27
N GLY A 126 -6.32 -0.39 0.87
CA GLY A 126 -7.67 -0.70 1.34
C GLY A 126 -8.59 -1.17 0.22
N GLN A 127 -8.56 -0.50 -0.94
CA GLN A 127 -9.32 -0.90 -2.13
C GLN A 127 -8.91 -2.29 -2.61
N LEU A 128 -7.62 -2.56 -2.80
CA LEU A 128 -7.13 -3.86 -3.26
C LEU A 128 -7.48 -5.00 -2.30
N ILE A 129 -7.32 -4.79 -0.98
CA ILE A 129 -7.70 -5.79 0.04
C ILE A 129 -9.21 -6.03 0.04
N SER A 130 -10.01 -4.97 -0.11
CA SER A 130 -11.47 -5.08 -0.21
C SER A 130 -11.88 -5.87 -1.46
N SER A 131 -11.31 -5.57 -2.62
CA SER A 131 -11.55 -6.30 -3.87
C SER A 131 -11.15 -7.77 -3.75
N LEU A 132 -10.01 -8.08 -3.12
CA LEU A 132 -9.57 -9.45 -2.89
C LEU A 132 -10.57 -10.22 -2.01
N ARG A 133 -11.07 -9.57 -0.96
CA ARG A 133 -12.08 -10.13 -0.06
C ARG A 133 -13.41 -10.35 -0.79
N GLN A 134 -13.82 -9.42 -1.64
CA GLN A 134 -15.03 -9.53 -2.45
C GLN A 134 -14.93 -10.75 -3.37
N ILE A 135 -13.87 -10.87 -4.18
CA ILE A 135 -13.65 -12.03 -5.07
C ILE A 135 -13.55 -13.35 -4.29
N SER A 136 -13.07 -13.33 -3.06
CA SER A 136 -12.99 -14.53 -2.22
C SER A 136 -14.33 -14.93 -1.59
N ARG A 137 -15.29 -14.00 -1.49
CA ARG A 137 -16.62 -14.25 -0.92
C ARG A 137 -17.71 -14.46 -1.96
N THR A 138 -17.46 -14.09 -3.22
CA THR A 138 -18.38 -14.35 -4.32
C THR A 138 -18.59 -15.85 -4.49
N ILE A 139 -19.87 -16.26 -4.47
CA ILE A 139 -20.30 -17.60 -4.88
C ILE A 139 -20.22 -17.62 -6.41
N TRP A 140 -19.12 -18.18 -6.93
CA TRP A 140 -18.79 -18.07 -8.34
C TRP A 140 -19.72 -18.91 -9.22
N GLU A 141 -20.33 -19.94 -8.66
CA GLU A 141 -21.33 -20.80 -9.29
C GLU A 141 -22.48 -19.97 -9.87
N HIS A 142 -22.99 -18.99 -9.12
CA HIS A 142 -24.08 -18.12 -9.59
C HIS A 142 -23.63 -17.25 -10.77
N SER A 143 -22.44 -16.65 -10.68
CA SER A 143 -21.89 -15.84 -11.76
C SER A 143 -21.61 -16.67 -13.01
N PHE A 144 -21.15 -17.92 -12.86
CA PHE A 144 -20.99 -18.83 -13.97
C PHE A 144 -22.34 -19.12 -14.65
N GLU A 145 -23.39 -19.41 -13.87
CA GLU A 145 -24.70 -19.71 -14.44
C GLU A 145 -25.35 -18.51 -15.17
N GLU A 146 -25.09 -17.29 -14.69
CA GLU A 146 -25.56 -16.06 -15.34
C GLU A 146 -24.79 -15.71 -16.62
N LEU A 147 -23.49 -16.03 -16.69
CA LEU A 147 -22.59 -15.56 -17.75
C LEU A 147 -22.29 -16.61 -18.82
N SER A 148 -22.43 -17.90 -18.50
CA SER A 148 -22.12 -19.00 -19.44
C SER A 148 -23.19 -19.11 -20.52
N LEU A 149 -22.82 -18.84 -21.77
CA LEU A 149 -23.73 -19.06 -22.90
C LEU A 149 -24.17 -20.52 -23.02
N VAL A 150 -23.28 -21.47 -22.69
CA VAL A 150 -23.62 -22.90 -22.68
C VAL A 150 -24.71 -23.18 -21.65
N GLU A 151 -24.58 -22.64 -20.44
CA GLU A 151 -25.62 -22.80 -19.41
C GLU A 151 -26.95 -22.17 -19.84
N LEU A 152 -26.90 -20.95 -20.38
CA LEU A 152 -28.08 -20.24 -20.83
C LEU A 152 -28.80 -21.00 -21.96
N THR A 153 -28.06 -21.67 -22.85
CA THR A 153 -28.63 -22.53 -23.89
C THR A 153 -29.22 -23.82 -23.31
N LEU A 154 -28.51 -24.52 -22.41
CA LEU A 154 -29.02 -25.76 -21.82
C LEU A 154 -30.27 -25.53 -20.94
N ARG A 155 -30.41 -24.33 -20.34
CA ARG A 155 -31.64 -23.92 -19.65
C ARG A 155 -32.87 -23.81 -20.55
N GLN A 156 -32.70 -23.79 -21.86
CA GLN A 156 -33.80 -23.78 -22.84
C GLN A 156 -34.24 -25.21 -23.23
N ASP A 157 -33.79 -26.24 -22.50
CA ASP A 157 -34.22 -27.63 -22.68
C ASP A 157 -35.75 -27.74 -22.85
N PRO A 158 -36.25 -28.18 -24.02
CA PRO A 158 -37.68 -28.30 -24.28
C PRO A 158 -38.41 -29.27 -23.35
N ALA A 159 -37.71 -30.27 -22.81
CA ALA A 159 -38.27 -31.21 -21.84
C ALA A 159 -38.38 -30.58 -20.43
N GLY A 160 -37.73 -29.44 -20.19
CA GLY A 160 -37.75 -28.72 -18.93
C GLY A 160 -37.08 -29.45 -17.77
N VAL A 161 -36.27 -30.48 -18.04
CA VAL A 161 -35.62 -31.32 -17.02
C VAL A 161 -34.35 -30.63 -16.53
N TYR A 162 -33.51 -30.14 -17.44
CA TYR A 162 -32.22 -29.53 -17.10
C TYR A 162 -32.33 -28.33 -16.13
N PRO A 163 -33.28 -27.38 -16.29
CA PRO A 163 -33.45 -26.27 -15.35
C PRO A 163 -33.84 -26.69 -13.93
N GLN A 164 -34.45 -27.87 -13.76
CA GLN A 164 -34.90 -28.37 -12.45
C GLN A 164 -33.78 -29.09 -11.67
N MET A 165 -32.67 -29.42 -12.33
CA MET A 165 -31.53 -30.06 -11.70
C MET A 165 -30.83 -29.12 -10.70
N ASP A 166 -30.08 -29.68 -9.76
CA ASP A 166 -29.16 -28.88 -8.94
C ASP A 166 -27.89 -28.52 -9.73
N PHE A 167 -27.10 -27.59 -9.18
CA PHE A 167 -25.87 -27.12 -9.84
C PHE A 167 -24.89 -28.26 -10.13
N VAL A 168 -24.67 -29.17 -9.18
CA VAL A 168 -23.66 -30.25 -9.32
C VAL A 168 -24.06 -31.20 -10.43
N SER A 169 -25.34 -31.57 -10.50
CA SER A 169 -25.87 -32.40 -11.59
C SER A 169 -25.69 -31.74 -12.95
N ARG A 170 -25.99 -30.43 -13.06
CA ARG A 170 -25.76 -29.68 -14.30
C ARG A 170 -24.28 -29.57 -14.65
N ASP A 171 -23.42 -29.34 -13.67
CA ASP A 171 -21.97 -29.18 -13.87
C ASP A 171 -21.32 -30.46 -14.42
N ILE A 172 -21.84 -31.64 -14.09
CA ILE A 172 -21.40 -32.93 -14.65
C ILE A 172 -21.82 -33.09 -16.12
N LEU A 173 -22.95 -32.51 -16.51
CA LEU A 173 -23.53 -32.65 -17.86
C LEU A 173 -22.95 -31.65 -18.88
N ARG A 174 -22.36 -30.54 -18.41
CA ARG A 174 -21.73 -29.49 -19.22
C ARG A 174 -20.32 -29.90 -19.65
#